data_AF-A0A1E3L8J6-F1
#
_entry.id   AF-A0A1E3L8J6-F1
#
_cell.length_a   1.000
_cell.length_b   1.000
_cell.length_c   1.000
_cell.angle_alpha   90.00
_cell.angle_beta   90.00
_cell.angle_gamma   90.00
#
_symmetry.space_group_name_H-M   'P 1'
#
loop_
_entity.id
_entity.type
_entity.pdbx_description
1 polymer ?
#
loop_
_entity_poly.entity_id
_entity_poly.type
_entity_poly.pdbx_seq_one_letter_code
_entity_poly.pdbx_strand_id
1 'polypeptide(L)'
;MIVRKWLVGLAGVLLFASGSQAFAAFDDLDNTLDKKKIEYLDEYHILTGMTDTKYAPERALNTAQGVSALVKGLDLNLDNMRFIKKPEASDYYTRISNEAWYSNDMIVAYLNGLDIPADVDVTAAMTRGQFATLLWQAVEQVDPDINESGGNNIASATANEEIADDNSLTAMDQQMLQQVIHREIATLDSKNKFYPDEPITRAEAAVMLYNAIELTGKLGNVGTIE
;
A
#
# COMPACT_ATOMS: atom_id res chain seq x y z
N MET A 1 -72.49 -33.42 -5.85
CA MET A 1 -71.54 -34.26 -5.09
C MET A 1 -70.27 -34.31 -5.93
N ILE A 2 -69.13 -33.68 -5.64
CA ILE A 2 -68.53 -33.06 -4.46
C ILE A 2 -67.69 -31.86 -4.95
N VAL A 3 -67.76 -30.75 -4.22
CA VAL A 3 -66.93 -29.55 -4.38
C VAL A 3 -65.54 -29.85 -3.84
N ARG A 4 -64.46 -29.43 -4.53
CA ARG A 4 -63.14 -29.29 -3.90
C ARG A 4 -62.40 -28.06 -4.42
N LYS A 5 -62.40 -27.03 -3.56
CA LYS A 5 -61.57 -25.82 -3.61
C LYS A 5 -60.13 -26.18 -3.22
N TRP A 6 -59.14 -25.67 -3.95
CA TRP A 6 -57.75 -25.49 -3.48
C TRP A 6 -57.22 -24.22 -4.16
N LEU A 7 -57.28 -23.08 -3.45
CA LEU A 7 -56.20 -22.44 -2.69
C LEU A 7 -55.19 -21.71 -3.59
N VAL A 8 -55.39 -20.38 -3.66
CA VAL A 8 -54.48 -19.37 -4.20
C VAL A 8 -53.19 -19.39 -3.36
N GLY A 9 -52.06 -19.70 -4.00
CA GLY A 9 -50.74 -19.57 -3.39
C GLY A 9 -50.25 -18.12 -3.49
N LEU A 10 -50.06 -17.47 -2.34
CA LEU A 10 -49.44 -16.15 -2.22
C LEU A 10 -47.97 -16.26 -2.64
N ALA A 11 -47.57 -15.60 -3.72
CA ALA A 11 -46.17 -15.44 -4.07
C ALA A 11 -45.55 -14.41 -3.11
N GLY A 12 -44.83 -14.88 -2.10
CA GLY A 12 -44.01 -14.03 -1.25
C GLY A 12 -42.80 -13.53 -2.03
N VAL A 13 -42.77 -12.23 -2.32
CA VAL A 13 -41.56 -11.54 -2.80
C VAL A 13 -40.56 -11.50 -1.64
N LEU A 14 -39.52 -12.33 -1.70
CA LEU A 14 -38.34 -12.19 -0.87
C LEU A 14 -37.53 -11.00 -1.40
N LEU A 15 -37.77 -9.84 -0.79
CA LEU A 15 -36.82 -8.72 -0.87
C LEU A 15 -35.58 -9.12 -0.07
N PHE A 16 -34.54 -9.57 -0.76
CA PHE A 16 -33.19 -9.53 -0.21
C PHE A 16 -32.82 -8.05 -0.04
N ALA A 17 -33.12 -7.51 1.15
CA ALA A 17 -32.39 -6.35 1.63
C ALA A 17 -30.96 -6.85 1.88
N SER A 18 -30.10 -6.73 0.87
CA SER A 18 -28.66 -6.73 1.08
C SER A 18 -28.39 -5.57 2.03
N GLY A 19 -28.34 -5.87 3.34
CA GLY A 19 -27.85 -4.93 4.31
C GLY A 19 -26.48 -4.51 3.85
N SER A 20 -26.36 -3.25 3.41
CA SER A 20 -25.08 -2.57 3.33
C SER A 20 -24.47 -2.72 4.71
N GLN A 21 -23.48 -3.61 4.86
CA GLN A 21 -22.74 -3.71 6.11
C GLN A 21 -22.18 -2.31 6.34
N ALA A 22 -22.61 -1.67 7.42
CA ALA A 22 -22.01 -0.42 7.82
C ALA A 22 -20.56 -0.75 8.16
N PHE A 23 -19.65 -0.32 7.29
CA PHE A 23 -18.21 -0.49 7.49
C PHE A 23 -17.83 0.16 8.82
N ALA A 24 -16.83 -0.41 9.49
CA ALA A 24 -16.30 0.14 10.72
C ALA A 24 -15.67 1.50 10.42
N ALA A 25 -16.44 2.57 10.64
CA ALA A 25 -15.93 3.92 10.54
C ALA A 25 -15.00 4.15 11.74
N PHE A 26 -13.72 4.39 11.47
CA PHE A 26 -12.77 4.77 12.52
C PHE A 26 -13.18 6.11 13.14
N ASP A 27 -13.27 6.14 14.48
CA ASP A 27 -13.71 7.31 15.24
C ASP A 27 -12.65 8.44 15.25
N ASP A 28 -11.41 8.12 14.90
CA ASP A 28 -10.27 9.03 14.86
C ASP A 28 -9.87 9.44 13.44
N LEU A 29 -10.76 9.25 12.46
CA LEU A 29 -10.61 9.76 11.08
C LEU A 29 -11.70 10.78 10.74
N ASP A 30 -11.28 11.94 10.27
CA ASP A 30 -12.16 12.97 9.72
C ASP A 30 -12.74 12.54 8.36
N ASN A 31 -13.84 13.15 7.91
CA ASN A 31 -14.54 12.77 6.66
C ASN A 31 -13.85 13.26 5.35
N THR A 32 -12.53 13.10 5.24
CA THR A 32 -11.74 13.51 4.06
C THR A 32 -11.55 12.35 3.06
N LEU A 33 -10.95 12.63 1.89
CA LEU A 33 -10.61 11.60 0.91
C LEU A 33 -9.62 10.57 1.49
N ASP A 34 -8.72 11.01 2.38
CA ASP A 34 -7.75 10.14 3.05
C ASP A 34 -8.44 9.04 3.85
N LYS A 35 -9.60 9.34 4.46
CA LYS A 35 -10.40 8.35 5.18
C LYS A 35 -10.87 7.21 4.27
N LYS A 36 -11.39 7.52 3.07
CA LYS A 36 -11.83 6.47 2.14
C LYS A 36 -10.67 5.57 1.70
N LYS A 37 -9.49 6.15 1.47
CA LYS A 37 -8.27 5.40 1.13
C LYS A 37 -7.85 4.48 2.26
N ILE A 38 -7.90 4.97 3.50
CA ILE A 38 -7.60 4.18 4.70
C ILE A 38 -8.62 3.05 4.88
N GLU A 39 -9.93 3.35 4.74
CA GLU A 39 -11.00 2.36 4.86
C GLU A 39 -10.86 1.25 3.80
N TYR A 40 -10.48 1.60 2.57
CA TYR A 40 -10.14 0.61 1.54
C TYR A 40 -9.00 -0.31 2.00
N LEU A 41 -7.88 0.25 2.46
CA LEU A 41 -6.73 -0.56 2.88
C LEU A 41 -7.04 -1.44 4.10
N ASP A 42 -7.94 -1.01 4.99
CA ASP A 42 -8.42 -1.82 6.11
C ASP A 42 -9.32 -2.97 5.64
N GLU A 43 -10.28 -2.68 4.75
CA GLU A 43 -11.20 -3.65 4.16
C GLU A 43 -10.46 -4.80 3.47
N TYR A 44 -9.38 -4.49 2.75
CA TYR A 44 -8.55 -5.47 2.06
C TYR A 44 -7.41 -6.03 2.92
N HIS A 45 -7.39 -5.73 4.22
CA HIS A 45 -6.40 -6.21 5.19
C HIS A 45 -4.94 -5.89 4.82
N ILE A 46 -4.72 -4.78 4.11
CA ILE A 46 -3.41 -4.31 3.68
C ILE A 46 -2.75 -3.53 4.82
N LEU A 47 -3.44 -2.51 5.33
CA LEU A 47 -2.98 -1.68 6.44
C LEU A 47 -4.16 -1.44 7.41
N THR A 48 -4.33 -2.38 8.34
CA THR A 48 -5.51 -2.42 9.21
C THR A 48 -5.45 -1.44 10.36
N GLY A 49 -6.62 -1.12 10.92
CA GLY A 49 -6.77 -0.40 12.19
C GLY A 49 -6.01 -1.04 13.35
N MET A 50 -5.73 -0.22 14.37
CA MET A 50 -5.10 -0.67 15.62
C MET A 50 -6.11 -1.39 16.52
N THR A 51 -7.37 -0.98 16.44
CA THR A 51 -8.55 -1.62 17.03
C THR A 51 -9.72 -1.49 16.07
N ASP A 52 -10.85 -2.12 16.39
CA ASP A 52 -12.09 -2.05 15.60
C ASP A 52 -12.63 -0.62 15.39
N THR A 53 -12.19 0.36 16.19
CA THR A 53 -12.68 1.75 16.13
C THR A 53 -11.58 2.80 16.05
N LYS A 54 -10.29 2.40 16.09
CA LYS A 54 -9.15 3.32 16.07
C LYS A 54 -8.13 2.94 15.02
N TYR A 55 -7.86 3.88 14.11
CA TYR A 55 -6.80 3.75 13.12
C TYR A 55 -5.44 4.26 13.61
N ALA A 56 -5.43 5.29 14.47
CA ALA A 56 -4.26 6.04 14.92
C ALA A 56 -3.46 6.68 13.75
N PRO A 57 -4.04 7.65 13.01
CA PRO A 57 -3.45 8.20 11.79
C PRO A 57 -2.04 8.77 11.97
N GLU A 58 -1.81 9.51 13.07
CA GLU A 58 -0.54 10.19 13.36
C GLU A 58 0.55 9.26 13.94
N ARG A 59 0.24 7.99 14.19
CA ARG A 59 1.22 7.06 14.76
C ARG A 59 2.20 6.65 13.67
N ALA A 60 3.48 6.73 13.96
CA ALA A 60 4.52 6.27 13.02
C ALA A 60 4.40 4.76 12.73
N LEU A 61 4.65 4.38 11.48
CA LEU A 61 4.90 3.00 11.11
C LEU A 61 6.32 2.59 11.51
N ASN A 62 6.47 1.33 11.92
CA ASN A 62 7.78 0.70 11.90
C ASN A 62 8.03 0.02 10.54
N THR A 63 9.31 -0.30 10.28
CA THR A 63 9.72 -0.86 8.99
C THR A 63 9.04 -2.21 8.70
N ALA A 64 8.81 -3.06 9.69
CA ALA A 64 8.03 -4.30 9.51
C ALA A 64 6.62 -4.02 8.97
N GLN A 65 5.91 -3.06 9.56
CA GLN A 65 4.56 -2.68 9.13
C GLN A 65 4.57 -2.05 7.75
N GLY A 66 5.53 -1.16 7.46
CA GLY A 66 5.68 -0.53 6.16
C GLY A 66 5.89 -1.56 5.05
N VAL A 67 6.90 -2.42 5.18
CA VAL A 67 7.22 -3.44 4.16
C VAL A 67 6.07 -4.43 3.98
N SER A 68 5.43 -4.87 5.07
CA SER A 68 4.28 -5.77 4.99
C SER A 68 3.10 -5.13 4.24
N ALA A 69 2.87 -3.83 4.42
CA ALA A 69 1.84 -3.10 3.71
C ALA A 69 2.16 -3.00 2.20
N LEU A 70 3.42 -2.74 1.83
CA LEU A 70 3.85 -2.72 0.43
C LEU A 70 3.61 -4.07 -0.26
N VAL A 71 4.06 -5.16 0.37
CA VAL A 71 3.92 -6.53 -0.16
C VAL A 71 2.46 -6.89 -0.39
N LYS A 72 1.59 -6.62 0.61
CA LYS A 72 0.17 -6.93 0.52
C LYS A 72 -0.56 -6.03 -0.47
N GLY A 73 -0.32 -4.73 -0.39
CA GLY A 73 -1.03 -3.74 -1.19
C GLY A 73 -0.73 -3.87 -2.68
N LEU A 74 0.53 -4.10 -3.02
CA LEU A 74 0.96 -4.30 -4.40
C LEU A 74 0.96 -5.76 -4.82
N ASP A 75 0.40 -6.66 -4.00
CA ASP A 75 0.29 -8.10 -4.27
C ASP A 75 1.60 -8.71 -4.81
N LEU A 76 2.71 -8.38 -4.14
CA LEU A 76 4.01 -8.95 -4.43
C LEU A 76 3.99 -10.42 -4.00
N ASN A 77 4.48 -11.31 -4.85
CA ASN A 77 4.48 -12.75 -4.58
C ASN A 77 5.71 -13.43 -5.16
N LEU A 78 5.83 -14.74 -4.95
CA LEU A 78 6.96 -15.56 -5.38
C LEU A 78 6.52 -16.69 -6.34
N ASP A 79 5.31 -16.61 -6.89
CA ASP A 79 4.69 -17.72 -7.64
C ASP A 79 5.48 -18.10 -8.90
N ASN A 80 6.15 -17.10 -9.48
CA ASN A 80 6.99 -17.24 -10.66
C ASN A 80 8.44 -17.65 -10.35
N MET A 81 8.80 -17.84 -9.08
CA MET A 81 10.15 -18.25 -8.68
C MET A 81 10.21 -19.76 -8.41
N ARG A 82 11.40 -20.34 -8.59
CA ARG A 82 11.67 -21.76 -8.33
C ARG A 82 12.82 -21.87 -7.36
N PHE A 83 12.56 -22.50 -6.22
CA PHE A 83 13.53 -22.62 -5.15
C PHE A 83 13.97 -24.07 -4.96
N ILE A 84 15.27 -24.26 -4.71
CA ILE A 84 15.85 -25.57 -4.35
C ILE A 84 15.49 -25.93 -2.90
N LYS A 85 15.40 -24.92 -2.02
CA LYS A 85 14.93 -25.00 -0.64
C LYS A 85 13.93 -23.88 -0.38
N LYS A 86 13.03 -24.03 0.60
CA LYS A 86 12.18 -22.92 1.03
C LYS A 86 13.08 -21.78 1.54
N PRO A 87 12.90 -20.52 1.07
CA PRO A 87 13.65 -19.38 1.59
C PRO A 87 13.24 -19.09 3.04
N GLU A 88 14.22 -18.68 3.85
CA GLU A 88 14.02 -18.26 5.22
C GLU A 88 14.51 -16.81 5.41
N ALA A 89 13.95 -16.08 6.38
CA ALA A 89 14.33 -14.68 6.59
C ALA A 89 15.81 -14.55 6.97
N SER A 90 16.32 -15.51 7.75
CA SER A 90 17.74 -15.60 8.12
C SER A 90 18.69 -15.83 6.95
N ASP A 91 18.20 -16.21 5.76
CA ASP A 91 19.02 -16.30 4.55
C ASP A 91 19.44 -14.90 4.04
N TYR A 92 18.67 -13.85 4.37
CA TYR A 92 18.84 -12.50 3.84
C TYR A 92 19.06 -11.44 4.93
N TYR A 93 18.55 -11.69 6.14
CA TYR A 93 18.56 -10.72 7.22
C TYR A 93 19.21 -11.28 8.49
N THR A 94 20.00 -10.43 9.14
CA THR A 94 20.77 -10.78 10.34
C THR A 94 19.98 -10.63 11.64
N ARG A 95 18.88 -9.86 11.62
CA ARG A 95 18.10 -9.47 12.81
C ARG A 95 16.62 -9.87 12.75
N ILE A 96 16.23 -10.68 11.76
CA ILE A 96 14.84 -11.10 11.57
C ILE A 96 14.72 -12.59 11.89
N SER A 97 13.83 -12.92 12.82
CA SER A 97 13.46 -14.30 13.12
C SER A 97 12.72 -14.93 11.95
N ASN A 98 12.89 -16.23 11.68
CA ASN A 98 12.11 -16.92 10.66
C ASN A 98 10.61 -17.02 10.99
N GLU A 99 10.25 -16.88 12.28
CA GLU A 99 8.89 -17.06 12.80
C GLU A 99 8.17 -15.75 13.14
N ALA A 100 8.74 -14.59 12.82
CA ALA A 100 8.05 -13.32 13.05
C ALA A 100 6.89 -13.16 12.06
N TRP A 101 5.84 -12.45 12.48
CA TRP A 101 4.61 -12.31 11.68
C TRP A 101 4.85 -11.63 10.32
N TYR A 102 5.91 -10.82 10.20
CA TYR A 102 6.33 -10.12 8.99
C TYR A 102 7.40 -10.86 8.19
N SER A 103 7.91 -12.00 8.66
CA SER A 103 9.09 -12.65 8.06
C SER A 103 8.86 -13.07 6.61
N ASN A 104 7.67 -13.58 6.30
CA ASN A 104 7.32 -13.94 4.93
C ASN A 104 7.30 -12.71 4.02
N ASP A 105 6.68 -11.61 4.47
CA ASP A 105 6.60 -10.38 3.68
C ASP A 105 8.00 -9.79 3.43
N MET A 106 8.90 -9.84 4.42
CA MET A 106 10.30 -9.42 4.22
C MET A 106 11.03 -10.27 3.18
N ILE A 107 10.82 -11.60 3.19
CA ILE A 107 11.39 -12.49 2.17
C ILE A 107 10.84 -12.14 0.78
N VAL A 108 9.53 -11.93 0.68
CA VAL A 108 8.86 -11.57 -0.58
C VAL A 108 9.40 -10.25 -1.12
N ALA A 109 9.52 -9.23 -0.27
CA ALA A 109 10.09 -7.93 -0.63
C ALA A 109 11.51 -8.06 -1.17
N TYR A 110 12.41 -8.74 -0.43
CA TYR A 110 13.80 -8.94 -0.84
C TYR A 110 13.91 -9.63 -2.19
N LEU A 111 13.15 -10.72 -2.38
CA LEU A 111 13.21 -11.51 -3.61
C LEU A 111 12.57 -10.81 -4.81
N ASN A 112 11.65 -9.87 -4.58
CA ASN A 112 11.15 -8.94 -5.59
C ASN A 112 12.08 -7.73 -5.76
N GLY A 113 13.28 -7.71 -5.16
CA GLY A 113 14.29 -6.69 -5.42
C GLY A 113 14.10 -5.37 -4.68
N LEU A 114 13.27 -5.33 -3.63
CA LEU A 114 13.22 -4.19 -2.73
C LEU A 114 14.55 -4.09 -1.95
N ASP A 115 15.17 -2.92 -1.99
CA ASP A 115 16.49 -2.69 -1.40
C ASP A 115 16.38 -2.46 0.11
N ILE A 116 16.39 -3.57 0.85
CA ILE A 116 16.30 -3.58 2.31
C ILE A 116 17.62 -4.09 2.89
N PRO A 117 18.33 -3.31 3.72
CA PRO A 117 19.60 -3.73 4.32
C PRO A 117 19.47 -5.02 5.14
N ALA A 118 20.49 -5.88 5.06
CA ALA A 118 20.52 -7.15 5.79
C ALA A 118 20.48 -6.97 7.33
N ASP A 119 20.91 -5.83 7.86
CA ASP A 119 20.94 -5.50 9.29
C ASP A 119 19.81 -4.54 9.72
N VAL A 120 18.79 -4.35 8.87
CA VAL A 120 17.63 -3.50 9.13
C VAL A 120 17.01 -3.74 10.51
N ASP A 121 16.75 -2.65 11.24
CA ASP A 121 15.93 -2.70 12.45
C ASP A 121 14.45 -2.57 12.08
N VAL A 122 13.81 -3.72 11.88
CA VAL A 122 12.40 -3.80 11.49
C VAL A 122 11.42 -3.22 12.52
N THR A 123 11.88 -2.97 13.75
CA THR A 123 11.06 -2.42 14.84
C THR A 123 11.18 -0.92 14.98
N ALA A 124 12.22 -0.32 14.39
CA ALA A 124 12.42 1.11 14.36
C ALA A 124 11.36 1.80 13.49
N ALA A 125 11.09 3.08 13.80
CA ALA A 125 10.23 3.90 12.96
C ALA A 125 10.82 4.01 11.55
N MET A 126 9.99 3.77 10.54
CA MET A 126 10.38 3.89 9.14
C MET A 126 10.31 5.36 8.73
N THR A 127 11.31 5.86 8.00
CA THR A 127 11.24 7.23 7.50
C THR A 127 10.32 7.34 6.28
N ARG A 128 9.80 8.54 6.03
CA ARG A 128 8.95 8.86 4.86
C ARG A 128 9.69 8.63 3.55
N GLY A 129 10.99 8.95 3.50
CA GLY A 129 11.86 8.67 2.36
C GLY A 129 12.02 7.17 2.11
N GLN A 130 12.33 6.38 3.14
CA GLN A 130 12.45 4.92 3.02
C GLN A 130 11.16 4.28 2.51
N PHE A 131 10.01 4.73 3.00
CA PHE A 131 8.73 4.19 2.55
C PHE A 131 8.47 4.52 1.08
N ALA A 132 8.71 5.76 0.68
CA ALA A 132 8.50 6.22 -0.69
C ALA A 132 9.42 5.49 -1.70
N THR A 133 10.69 5.28 -1.37
CA THR A 133 11.63 4.61 -2.28
C THR A 133 11.33 3.11 -2.40
N LEU A 134 11.03 2.42 -1.29
CA LEU A 134 10.60 1.02 -1.34
C LEU A 134 9.25 0.86 -2.07
N LEU A 135 8.32 1.83 -1.90
CA LEU A 135 7.05 1.84 -2.62
C LEU A 135 7.28 1.96 -4.13
N TRP A 136 8.16 2.86 -4.57
CA TRP A 136 8.48 3.02 -5.98
C TRP A 136 9.12 1.75 -6.57
N GLN A 137 10.08 1.15 -5.87
CA GLN A 137 10.66 -0.13 -6.27
C GLN A 137 9.59 -1.21 -6.44
N ALA A 138 8.65 -1.31 -5.50
CA ALA A 138 7.54 -2.26 -5.59
C ALA A 138 6.60 -1.97 -6.77
N VAL A 139 6.32 -0.70 -7.08
CA VAL A 139 5.56 -0.29 -8.27
C VAL A 139 6.25 -0.74 -9.55
N GLU A 140 7.57 -0.55 -9.68
CA GLU A 140 8.34 -1.00 -10.84
C GLU A 140 8.35 -2.52 -11.02
N GLN A 141 8.19 -3.30 -9.94
CA GLN A 141 8.03 -4.75 -10.04
C GLN A 141 6.66 -5.17 -10.57
N VAL A 142 5.62 -4.40 -10.20
CA VAL A 142 4.25 -4.66 -10.65
C VAL A 142 4.04 -4.23 -12.09
N ASP A 143 4.59 -3.09 -12.47
CA ASP A 143 4.53 -2.54 -13.81
C ASP A 143 5.95 -2.14 -14.27
N PRO A 144 6.73 -3.08 -14.83
CA PRO A 144 8.08 -2.81 -15.33
C PRO A 144 8.13 -1.76 -16.44
N ASP A 145 7.01 -1.60 -17.16
CA ASP A 145 6.88 -0.66 -18.28
C ASP A 145 6.34 0.70 -17.82
N ILE A 146 6.20 0.95 -16.51
CA ILE A 146 5.67 2.23 -15.98
C ILE A 146 6.52 3.45 -16.34
N ASN A 147 7.79 3.20 -16.65
CA ASN A 147 8.73 4.20 -17.16
C ASN A 147 8.68 4.32 -18.69
N GLU A 148 8.10 3.35 -19.41
CA GLU A 148 7.99 3.32 -20.87
C GLU A 148 6.59 3.77 -21.36
N SER A 149 5.53 3.47 -20.61
CA SER A 149 4.12 3.77 -20.91
C SER A 149 3.78 5.27 -20.92
N GLY A 150 4.76 6.12 -20.58
CA GLY A 150 4.73 7.57 -20.68
C GLY A 150 5.75 8.15 -21.67
N GLY A 151 6.14 7.40 -22.71
CA GLY A 151 6.90 7.92 -23.85
C GLY A 151 8.28 8.47 -23.52
N ASN A 152 9.32 7.68 -23.78
CA ASN A 152 10.69 8.11 -24.08
C ASN A 152 11.13 9.44 -23.46
N ASN A 153 11.75 9.36 -22.29
CA ASN A 153 13.15 9.74 -22.08
C ASN A 153 13.38 9.95 -20.57
N ILE A 154 14.36 9.24 -19.99
CA ILE A 154 15.16 9.68 -18.82
C ILE A 154 15.96 10.98 -19.13
N ALA A 155 15.51 11.75 -20.14
CA ALA A 155 16.10 12.95 -20.72
C ALA A 155 15.05 13.95 -21.25
N SER A 156 13.75 13.79 -20.97
CA SER A 156 12.78 14.86 -21.24
C SER A 156 12.71 15.77 -20.03
N ALA A 157 13.45 16.87 -20.11
CA ALA A 157 13.47 18.01 -19.21
C ALA A 157 12.12 18.75 -19.14
N THR A 158 11.03 18.05 -18.80
CA THR A 158 9.91 18.67 -18.10
C THR A 158 10.39 18.87 -16.67
N ALA A 159 10.48 20.13 -16.25
CA ALA A 159 11.11 20.55 -15.00
C ALA A 159 10.83 19.56 -13.86
N ASN A 160 11.87 18.83 -13.43
CA ASN A 160 11.81 18.08 -12.18
C ASN A 160 11.36 19.08 -11.11
N GLU A 161 10.30 18.74 -10.38
CA GLU A 161 9.91 19.56 -9.25
C GLU A 161 11.08 19.54 -8.26
N GLU A 162 11.60 20.72 -7.92
CA GLU A 162 12.67 20.82 -6.93
C GLU A 162 12.13 20.26 -5.60
N ILE A 163 12.79 19.24 -5.06
CA ILE A 163 12.50 18.75 -3.71
C ILE A 163 13.53 19.39 -2.79
N ALA A 164 13.11 20.36 -1.99
CA ALA A 164 14.00 21.27 -1.27
C ALA A 164 14.82 20.61 -0.16
N ASP A 165 14.48 19.39 0.25
CA ASP A 165 15.08 18.67 1.39
C ASP A 165 15.44 17.21 1.10
N ASP A 166 15.68 16.83 -0.15
CA ASP A 166 16.09 15.48 -0.54
C ASP A 166 17.61 15.21 -0.44
N ASN A 167 18.40 16.19 0.01
CA ASN A 167 19.87 16.11 0.03
C ASN A 167 20.44 15.02 0.96
N SER A 168 19.64 14.49 1.89
CA SER A 168 20.03 13.35 2.74
C SER A 168 19.92 11.99 2.04
N LEU A 169 19.16 11.93 0.94
CA LEU A 169 18.97 10.73 0.14
C LEU A 169 20.14 10.49 -0.82
N THR A 170 20.31 9.23 -1.24
CA THR A 170 21.26 8.92 -2.31
C THR A 170 20.74 9.46 -3.65
N ALA A 171 21.62 9.61 -4.65
CA ALA A 171 21.19 10.08 -5.97
C ALA A 171 20.12 9.17 -6.61
N MET A 172 20.16 7.86 -6.36
CA MET A 172 19.15 6.92 -6.83
C MET A 172 17.82 7.13 -6.10
N ASP A 173 17.86 7.26 -4.76
CA ASP A 173 16.66 7.51 -3.96
C ASP A 173 15.99 8.83 -4.31
N GLN A 174 16.77 9.87 -4.63
CA GLN A 174 16.26 11.15 -5.14
C GLN A 174 15.50 10.94 -6.45
N GLN A 175 16.04 10.13 -7.38
CA GLN A 175 15.36 9.83 -8.65
C GLN A 175 14.05 9.06 -8.44
N MET A 176 14.03 8.08 -7.53
CA MET A 176 12.80 7.36 -7.17
C MET A 176 11.78 8.31 -6.54
N LEU A 177 12.21 9.17 -5.63
CA LEU A 177 11.33 10.14 -4.99
C LEU A 177 10.74 11.12 -6.02
N GLN A 178 11.51 11.55 -7.02
CA GLN A 178 11.00 12.35 -8.12
C GLN A 178 9.87 11.64 -8.87
N GLN A 179 9.96 10.32 -9.09
CA GLN A 179 8.86 9.57 -9.71
C GLN A 179 7.63 9.50 -8.80
N VAL A 180 7.82 9.30 -7.50
CA VAL A 180 6.73 9.31 -6.51
C VAL A 180 5.96 10.64 -6.54
N ILE A 181 6.66 11.78 -6.63
CA ILE A 181 6.03 13.10 -6.73
C ILE A 181 5.39 13.30 -8.11
N HIS A 182 6.12 13.02 -9.18
CA HIS A 182 5.68 13.24 -10.56
C HIS A 182 4.45 12.40 -10.95
N ARG A 183 4.27 11.23 -10.33
CA ARG A 183 3.11 10.36 -10.50
C ARG A 183 2.01 10.62 -9.47
N GLU A 184 2.11 11.69 -8.70
CA GLU A 184 1.13 12.11 -7.68
C GLU A 184 0.86 11.05 -6.59
N ILE A 185 1.82 10.14 -6.38
CA ILE A 185 1.75 9.15 -5.29
C ILE A 185 1.88 9.88 -3.95
N ALA A 186 2.75 10.88 -3.88
CA ALA A 186 2.86 11.80 -2.75
C ALA A 186 2.94 13.24 -3.24
N THR A 187 2.72 14.18 -2.33
CA THR A 187 2.82 15.62 -2.59
C THR A 187 3.88 16.28 -1.72
N LEU A 188 4.41 17.39 -2.21
CA LEU A 188 5.29 18.30 -1.47
C LEU A 188 4.45 19.31 -0.67
N ASP A 189 5.04 19.88 0.38
CA ASP A 189 4.44 20.99 1.10
C ASP A 189 4.52 22.32 0.31
N SER A 190 3.97 23.39 0.87
CA SER A 190 4.01 24.74 0.26
C SER A 190 5.42 25.35 0.12
N LYS A 191 6.46 24.69 0.64
CA LYS A 191 7.88 25.06 0.55
C LYS A 191 8.67 24.04 -0.26
N ASN A 192 8.00 23.20 -1.04
CA ASN A 192 8.57 22.13 -1.84
C ASN A 192 9.35 21.09 -1.02
N LYS A 193 8.94 20.83 0.22
CA LYS A 193 9.58 19.83 1.10
C LYS A 193 8.83 18.52 1.12
N PHE A 194 9.58 17.43 1.16
CA PHE A 194 9.08 16.07 1.33
C PHE A 194 9.33 15.52 2.73
N TYR A 195 10.28 16.05 3.51
CA TYR A 195 10.62 15.52 4.84
C TYR A 195 11.06 14.03 4.83
N PRO A 196 12.04 13.63 3.99
CA PRO A 196 12.42 12.22 3.81
C PRO A 196 12.97 11.56 5.07
N ASP A 197 13.54 12.34 6.00
CA ASP A 197 14.16 11.85 7.24
C ASP A 197 13.17 11.74 8.41
N GLU A 198 11.97 12.30 8.28
CA GLU A 198 10.95 12.22 9.32
C GLU A 198 10.26 10.84 9.31
N PRO A 199 9.79 10.34 10.47
CA PRO A 199 8.99 9.11 10.52
C PRO A 199 7.72 9.24 9.69
N ILE A 200 7.40 8.22 8.89
CA ILE A 200 6.14 8.19 8.16
C ILE A 200 4.98 7.84 9.09
N THR A 201 3.91 8.63 9.04
CA THR A 201 2.67 8.32 9.76
C THR A 201 1.87 7.24 9.05
N ARG A 202 0.96 6.58 9.79
CA ARG A 202 0.04 5.59 9.22
C ARG A 202 -0.91 6.17 8.17
N ALA A 203 -1.33 7.42 8.33
CA ALA A 203 -2.18 8.09 7.36
C ALA A 203 -1.40 8.39 6.06
N GLU A 204 -0.20 8.94 6.17
CA GLU A 204 0.64 9.22 4.98
C GLU A 204 0.96 7.95 4.21
N ALA A 205 1.39 6.89 4.92
CA ALA A 205 1.69 5.60 4.29
C ALA A 205 0.47 5.00 3.58
N ALA A 206 -0.71 5.10 4.19
CA ALA A 206 -1.96 4.65 3.59
C ALA A 206 -2.29 5.41 2.30
N VAL A 207 -2.19 6.74 2.31
CA VAL A 207 -2.48 7.55 1.13
C VAL A 207 -1.50 7.24 0.00
N MET A 208 -0.20 7.19 0.29
CA MET A 208 0.82 6.85 -0.70
C MET A 208 0.60 5.45 -1.29
N LEU A 209 0.37 4.46 -0.42
CA LEU A 209 0.15 3.09 -0.87
C LEU A 209 -1.11 2.96 -1.73
N TYR A 210 -2.22 3.57 -1.32
CA TYR A 210 -3.45 3.58 -2.11
C TYR A 210 -3.21 4.18 -3.50
N ASN A 211 -2.54 5.34 -3.58
CA ASN A 211 -2.25 6.00 -4.86
C ASN A 211 -1.39 5.11 -5.77
N ALA A 212 -0.42 4.38 -5.21
CA ALA A 212 0.39 3.44 -5.97
C ALA A 212 -0.40 2.22 -6.46
N ILE A 213 -1.33 1.70 -5.65
CA ILE A 213 -2.24 0.62 -6.05
C ILE A 213 -3.17 1.07 -7.18
N GLU A 214 -3.67 2.31 -7.09
CA GLU A 214 -4.46 2.95 -8.14
C GLU A 214 -3.67 3.09 -9.44
N LEU A 215 -2.45 3.64 -9.35
CA LEU A 215 -1.55 3.85 -10.47
C LEU A 215 -1.25 2.54 -11.22
N THR A 216 -1.03 1.45 -10.49
CA THR A 216 -0.73 0.12 -11.06
C THR A 216 -1.98 -0.63 -11.54
N GLY A 217 -3.17 -0.02 -11.46
CA GLY A 217 -4.43 -0.66 -11.86
C GLY A 217 -4.85 -1.83 -10.97
N LYS A 218 -4.27 -1.95 -9.77
CA LYS A 218 -4.54 -3.03 -8.80
C LYS A 218 -5.70 -2.76 -7.84
N LEU A 219 -6.36 -1.60 -7.94
CA LEU A 219 -7.67 -1.40 -7.31
C LEU A 219 -8.68 -2.34 -7.99
N GLY A 220 -8.83 -3.55 -7.47
CA GLY A 220 -9.55 -4.61 -8.19
C GLY A 220 -10.97 -4.20 -8.56
N ASN A 221 -11.29 -4.06 -9.85
CA ASN A 221 -12.64 -4.00 -10.46
C ASN A 221 -13.80 -3.40 -9.61
N VAL A 222 -13.54 -2.38 -8.79
CA VAL A 222 -14.55 -1.63 -8.04
C VAL A 222 -14.26 -0.18 -8.34
N GLY A 223 -15.25 0.47 -8.94
CA GLY A 223 -15.12 1.76 -9.64
C GLY A 223 -14.28 2.78 -8.90
N THR A 224 -13.47 3.49 -9.68
CA THR A 224 -12.80 4.74 -9.32
C THR A 224 -13.70 5.56 -8.40
N ILE A 225 -13.15 5.98 -7.27
CA ILE A 225 -13.86 6.85 -6.33
C ILE A 225 -13.88 8.25 -6.96
N GLU A 226 -14.78 8.48 -7.93
CA GLU A 226 -15.09 9.82 -8.45
C GLU A 226 -15.75 10.69 -7.36
#